data_AF-A0A920LD23-F1
#
_entry.id   AF-A0A920LD23-F1
#
_cell.length_a   1.000
_cell.length_b   1.000
_cell.length_c   1.000
_cell.angle_alpha   90.00
_cell.angle_beta   90.00
_cell.angle_gamma   90.00
#
_symmetry.space_group_name_H-M   'P 1'
#
loop_
_entity.id
_entity.type
_entity.pdbx_description
1 polymer ?
#
loop_
_entity_poly.entity_id
_entity_poly.type
_entity_poly.pdbx_seq_one_letter_code
_entity_poly.pdbx_strand_id
1 'polypeptide(L)'
;MDVVTTSGIATGNAAEISKVATFRSALPDKPIALASGITPENATDYAMVDCFMVATGININDDFYNIDPVKLGLLISKCRKMGKPQ
;
A
#
# COMPACT_ATOMS: atom_id res chain seq x y z
N MET A 1 -19.87 2.23 -5.03
CA MET A 1 -18.49 1.70 -4.91
C MET A 1 -18.15 1.62 -3.44
N ASP A 2 -17.73 0.45 -2.96
CA ASP A 2 -17.53 0.18 -1.53
C ASP A 2 -16.13 0.54 -1.03
N VAL A 3 -15.12 0.28 -1.86
CA VAL A 3 -13.72 0.69 -1.62
C VAL A 3 -13.23 1.36 -2.89
N VAL A 4 -12.66 2.56 -2.77
CA VAL A 4 -12.05 3.26 -3.92
C VAL A 4 -10.61 2.78 -4.05
N THR A 5 -10.27 2.20 -5.20
CA THR A 5 -8.92 1.69 -5.46
C THR A 5 -8.17 2.61 -6.42
N THR A 6 -6.95 2.98 -6.06
CA THR A 6 -6.05 3.79 -6.90
C THR A 6 -4.67 3.16 -6.95
N SER A 7 -3.82 3.59 -7.88
CA SER A 7 -2.46 3.06 -8.03
C SER A 7 -1.42 4.14 -8.34
N GLY A 8 -0.15 3.78 -8.18
CA GLY A 8 0.97 4.44 -8.85
C GLY A 8 0.86 4.33 -10.38
N ILE A 9 1.82 4.95 -11.08
CA ILE A 9 1.80 5.06 -12.55
C ILE A 9 1.97 3.68 -13.21
N ALA A 10 2.71 2.77 -12.59
CA ALA A 10 2.91 1.40 -13.04
C ALA A 10 3.34 0.46 -11.90
N THR A 11 3.35 -0.85 -12.14
CA THR A 11 3.90 -1.88 -11.24
C THR A 11 5.33 -1.53 -10.81
N GLY A 12 5.62 -1.65 -9.51
CA GLY A 12 6.96 -1.37 -8.96
C GLY A 12 7.30 0.11 -8.77
N ASN A 13 6.41 1.04 -9.16
CA ASN A 13 6.61 2.47 -8.94
C ASN A 13 5.72 2.97 -7.81
N ALA A 14 6.35 3.58 -6.79
CA ALA A 14 5.66 4.20 -5.68
C ALA A 14 4.64 5.24 -6.16
N ALA A 15 3.47 5.29 -5.52
CA ALA A 15 2.45 6.28 -5.85
C ALA A 15 2.86 7.66 -5.35
N GLU A 16 2.53 8.71 -6.09
CA GLU A 16 2.73 10.07 -5.60
C GLU A 16 1.84 10.32 -4.37
N ILE A 17 2.46 10.72 -3.26
CA ILE A 17 1.77 10.95 -1.99
C ILE A 17 0.70 12.04 -2.15
N SER A 18 0.98 13.10 -2.91
CA SER A 18 0.05 14.19 -3.22
C SER A 18 -1.24 13.71 -3.90
N LYS A 19 -1.13 12.76 -4.82
CA LYS A 19 -2.27 12.12 -5.47
C LYS A 19 -3.11 11.37 -4.45
N VAL A 20 -2.49 10.54 -3.61
CA VAL A 20 -3.20 9.76 -2.58
C VAL A 20 -3.86 10.67 -1.54
N ALA A 21 -3.19 11.75 -1.15
CA ALA A 21 -3.73 12.77 -0.26
C ALA A 21 -4.97 13.46 -0.88
N THR A 22 -4.95 13.76 -2.18
CA THR A 22 -6.11 14.31 -2.89
C THR A 22 -7.30 13.36 -2.84
N PHE A 23 -7.09 12.06 -3.05
CA PHE A 23 -8.15 11.06 -2.88
C PHE A 23 -8.70 11.05 -1.45
N ARG A 24 -7.84 11.05 -0.43
CA ARG A 24 -8.28 11.09 0.97
C ARG A 24 -9.10 12.34 1.29
N SER A 25 -8.66 13.51 0.85
CA SER A 25 -9.40 14.77 1.07
C SER A 25 -10.76 14.79 0.36
N ALA A 26 -10.85 14.21 -0.84
CA ALA A 26 -12.11 14.12 -1.58
C ALA A 26 -13.06 13.04 -1.03
N LEU A 27 -12.53 12.07 -0.29
CA LEU A 27 -13.23 10.88 0.18
C LEU A 27 -12.95 10.62 1.68
N PRO A 28 -13.35 11.54 2.59
CA PRO A 28 -13.02 11.44 4.01
C PRO A 28 -13.56 10.16 4.66
N ASP A 29 -14.78 9.75 4.29
CA ASP A 29 -15.51 8.65 4.95
C ASP A 29 -15.55 7.35 4.12
N LYS A 30 -14.80 7.28 3.02
CA LYS A 30 -14.78 6.11 2.13
C LYS A 30 -13.46 5.35 2.28
N PRO A 31 -13.47 4.02 2.37
CA PRO A 31 -12.25 3.23 2.35
C PRO A 31 -11.48 3.41 1.03
N ILE A 32 -10.17 3.57 1.13
CA ILE A 32 -9.24 3.71 0.01
C ILE A 32 -8.25 2.55 0.03
N ALA A 33 -8.14 1.85 -1.10
CA ALA A 33 -7.10 0.86 -1.33
C ALA A 33 -6.03 1.43 -2.28
N LEU A 34 -4.76 1.30 -1.91
CA LEU A 34 -3.63 1.66 -2.75
C LEU A 34 -2.99 0.41 -3.35
N ALA A 35 -2.96 0.35 -4.67
CA ALA A 35 -2.37 -0.71 -5.44
C ALA A 35 -1.03 -0.29 -6.05
N SER A 36 -0.13 -1.25 -6.25
CA SER A 36 1.17 -1.08 -6.91
C SER A 36 2.18 -0.21 -6.15
N GLY A 37 3.47 -0.57 -6.29
CA GLY A 37 4.57 0.26 -5.80
C GLY A 37 4.75 0.25 -4.28
N ILE A 38 4.03 -0.60 -3.57
CA ILE A 38 4.13 -0.72 -2.11
C ILE A 38 5.19 -1.76 -1.75
N THR A 39 6.06 -1.37 -0.83
CA THR A 39 7.05 -2.24 -0.20
C THR A 39 6.97 -2.07 1.32
N PRO A 40 7.58 -2.96 2.11
CA PRO A 40 7.64 -2.78 3.57
C PRO A 40 8.33 -1.47 4.00
N GLU A 41 9.20 -0.91 3.15
CA GLU A 41 9.98 0.30 3.42
C GLU A 41 9.14 1.57 3.27
N ASN A 42 8.24 1.64 2.27
CA ASN A 42 7.46 2.84 1.97
C ASN A 42 6.00 2.80 2.47
N ALA A 43 5.51 1.66 2.96
CA ALA A 43 4.10 1.50 3.34
C ALA A 43 3.62 2.54 4.37
N THR A 44 4.51 3.01 5.26
CA THR A 44 4.17 4.02 6.27
C THR A 44 3.91 5.40 5.70
N ASP A 45 4.44 5.71 4.52
CA ASP A 45 4.23 6.99 3.84
C ASP A 45 2.79 7.14 3.36
N TYR A 46 2.07 6.02 3.27
CA TYR A 46 0.69 5.92 2.82
C TYR A 46 -0.28 5.60 3.97
N ALA A 47 0.04 5.95 5.21
CA ALA A 47 -0.81 5.68 6.38
C ALA A 47 -2.25 6.24 6.28
N MET A 48 -2.50 7.13 5.31
CA MET A 48 -3.83 7.68 5.01
C MET A 48 -4.75 6.75 4.19
N VAL A 49 -4.27 5.57 3.77
CA VAL A 49 -5.09 4.57 3.06
C VAL A 49 -5.48 3.44 4.01
N ASP A 50 -6.55 2.73 3.68
CA ASP A 50 -7.13 1.70 4.54
C ASP A 50 -6.66 0.30 4.17
N CYS A 51 -6.17 0.12 2.94
CA CYS A 51 -5.77 -1.17 2.41
C CYS A 51 -4.64 -1.03 1.39
N PHE A 52 -3.75 -2.02 1.35
CA PHE A 52 -2.76 -2.18 0.28
C PHE A 52 -3.05 -3.41 -0.56
N MET A 53 -2.89 -3.28 -1.87
CA MET A 53 -2.89 -4.39 -2.82
C MET A 53 -1.49 -4.50 -3.46
N VAL A 54 -0.76 -5.55 -3.10
CA VAL A 54 0.68 -5.68 -3.36
C VAL A 54 1.05 -7.05 -3.94
N ALA A 55 2.09 -7.08 -4.78
CA ALA A 55 2.72 -8.30 -5.28
C ALA A 55 4.24 -8.10 -5.40
N THR A 56 4.71 -7.50 -6.48
CA THR A 56 6.16 -7.38 -6.80
C THR A 56 7.01 -6.72 -5.71
N GLY A 57 6.46 -5.80 -4.93
CA GLY A 57 7.18 -5.17 -3.81
C GLY A 57 7.46 -6.08 -2.61
N ILE A 58 6.87 -7.28 -2.58
CA ILE A 58 7.11 -8.31 -1.56
C ILE A 58 7.53 -9.65 -2.16
N ASN A 59 7.88 -9.70 -3.45
CA ASN A 59 8.38 -10.93 -4.05
C ASN A 59 9.80 -11.27 -3.59
N ILE A 60 10.19 -12.53 -3.77
CA ILE A 60 11.59 -12.95 -3.69
C ILE A 60 12.37 -12.20 -4.79
N ASN A 61 13.61 -11.78 -4.48
CA ASN A 61 14.43 -11.05 -5.44
C ASN A 61 14.67 -11.93 -6.68
N ASP A 62 14.58 -11.33 -7.87
CA ASP A 62 14.68 -12.00 -9.17
C ASP A 62 13.61 -13.10 -9.42
N ASP A 63 12.52 -13.11 -8.65
CA ASP A 63 11.39 -14.02 -8.80
C ASP A 63 10.07 -13.23 -8.92
N PHE A 64 9.38 -13.37 -10.05
CA PHE A 64 8.13 -12.66 -10.28
C PHE A 64 6.89 -13.36 -9.67
N TYR A 65 7.00 -14.63 -9.32
CA TYR A 65 5.85 -15.48 -9.00
C TYR A 65 5.72 -15.80 -7.51
N ASN A 66 6.83 -15.76 -6.77
CA ASN A 66 6.84 -16.16 -5.37
C ASN A 66 6.96 -14.96 -4.42
N ILE A 67 6.05 -14.91 -3.44
CA ILE A 67 6.07 -13.94 -2.36
C ILE A 67 7.15 -14.33 -1.34
N ASP A 68 7.96 -13.37 -0.93
CA ASP A 68 8.90 -13.49 0.18
C ASP A 68 8.12 -13.39 1.51
N PRO A 69 8.04 -14.47 2.31
CA PRO A 69 7.29 -14.48 3.55
C PRO A 69 7.85 -13.50 4.59
N VAL A 70 9.15 -13.17 4.54
CA VAL A 70 9.77 -12.19 5.43
C VAL A 70 9.28 -10.78 5.08
N LYS A 71 9.29 -10.42 3.79
CA LYS A 71 8.77 -9.12 3.34
C LYS A 71 7.28 -8.97 3.63
N LEU A 72 6.49 -10.01 3.40
CA LEU A 72 5.08 -10.03 3.77
C LEU A 72 4.87 -9.82 5.28
N GLY A 73 5.62 -10.53 6.12
CA GLY A 73 5.56 -10.38 7.57
C GLY A 73 5.90 -8.97 8.05
N LEU A 74 6.93 -8.34 7.44
CA LEU A 74 7.30 -6.95 7.71
C LEU A 74 6.17 -6.00 7.33
N LEU A 75 5.59 -6.14 6.13
CA LEU A 75 4.47 -5.30 5.68
C LEU A 75 3.26 -5.41 6.60
N ILE A 76 2.87 -6.63 7.00
CA ILE A 76 1.77 -6.87 7.95
C ILE A 76 2.06 -6.18 9.29
N SER A 77 3.30 -6.28 9.79
CA SER A 77 3.72 -5.63 11.05
C SER A 77 3.57 -4.10 10.97
N LYS A 78 3.97 -3.49 9.85
CA LYS A 78 3.78 -2.06 9.59
C LYS A 78 2.30 -1.69 9.56
N CYS A 79 1.47 -2.43 8.82
CA CYS A 79 0.03 -2.18 8.73
C CYS A 79 -0.66 -2.27 10.09
N ARG A 80 -0.32 -3.28 10.91
CA ARG A 80 -0.85 -3.41 12.27
C ARG A 80 -0.45 -2.25 13.18
N LYS A 81 0.76 -1.69 13.01
CA LYS A 81 1.19 -0.51 13.78
C LYS A 81 0.42 0.75 13.38
N MET A 82 0.13 0.92 12.09
CA MET A 82 -0.65 2.06 11.60
C MET A 82 -2.12 2.00 12.01
N GLY A 83 -2.72 0.80 12.02
CA GLY A 83 -4.12 0.60 12.39
C GLY A 83 -4.41 0.59 13.90
N LYS A 84 -3.40 0.73 14.77
CA LYS A 84 -3.65 0.90 16.21
C LYS A 84 -4.16 2.33 16.46
N PRO A 85 -5.28 2.51 17.20
CA PRO A 85 -5.61 3.82 17.75
C PRO A 85 -4.42 4.36 18.54
N GLN A 86 -4.03 5.61 18.31
CA GLN A 86 -3.04 6.29 19.16
C GLN A 86 -3.63 6.60 20.53
#